data_AF-X1U8F1-F1
#
_entry.id   AF-X1U8F1-F1
#
_cell.length_a   1.000
_cell.length_b   1.000
_cell.length_c   1.000
_cell.angle_alpha   90.00
_cell.angle_beta   90.00
_cell.angle_gamma   90.00
#
_symmetry.space_group_name_H-M   'P 1'
#
loop_
_entity.id
_entity.type
_entity.pdbx_description
1 polymer ?
#
loop_
_entity_poly.entity_id
_entity_poly.type
_entity_poly.pdbx_seq_one_letter_code
_entity_poly.pdbx_strand_id
1 'polypeptide(L)' 'MHRKLNSEEEKEFRQWARDNYTPYDIISGMWHPVVQEECSKINHEQDEKVNVILGE' A
#
# COMPACT_ATOMS: atom_id res chain seq x y z
N MET A 1 13.83 1.28 13.77
CA MET A 1 14.64 1.02 12.55
C MET A 1 14.25 -0.36 12.05
N HIS A 2 13.84 -0.49 10.79
CA HIS A 2 13.35 -1.75 10.24
C HIS A 2 14.48 -2.50 9.51
N ARG A 3 14.45 -3.83 9.54
CA ARG A 3 15.43 -4.68 8.84
C ARG A 3 15.28 -4.48 7.33
N LYS A 4 16.39 -4.52 6.58
CA LYS A 4 16.30 -4.63 5.12
C LYS A 4 15.67 -5.98 4.75
N LEU A 5 14.57 -5.93 4.02
CA LEU A 5 13.93 -7.11 3.45
C LEU A 5 14.68 -7.53 2.19
N ASN A 6 14.72 -8.82 1.92
CA ASN A 6 15.10 -9.33 0.61
C ASN A 6 13.90 -9.28 -0.36
N SER A 7 14.14 -9.50 -1.65
CA SER A 7 13.10 -9.33 -2.68
C SER A 7 11.90 -10.26 -2.54
N GLU A 8 12.02 -11.41 -1.86
CA GLU A 8 10.90 -12.30 -1.55
C GLU A 8 10.05 -11.73 -0.40
N GLU A 9 10.70 -11.34 0.69
CA GLU A 9 10.04 -10.71 1.82
C GLU A 9 9.34 -9.40 1.44
N GLU A 10 9.96 -8.60 0.56
CA GLU A 10 9.32 -7.38 0.05
C GLU A 10 8.00 -7.70 -0.67
N LYS A 11 7.94 -8.79 -1.45
CA LYS A 11 6.71 -9.20 -2.12
C LYS A 11 5.66 -9.62 -1.12
N GLU A 12 6.03 -10.41 -0.11
CA GLU A 12 5.11 -10.84 0.95
C GLU A 12 4.55 -9.64 1.72
N PHE A 13 5.37 -8.64 2.02
CA PHE A 13 4.95 -7.43 2.73
C PHE A 13 4.03 -6.55 1.88
N ARG A 14 4.32 -6.40 0.58
CA ARG A 14 3.43 -5.71 -0.37
C ARG A 14 2.09 -6.45 -0.49
N GLN A 15 2.14 -7.77 -0.60
CA GLN A 15 0.95 -8.60 -0.72
C GLN A 15 0.09 -8.49 0.55
N TRP A 16 0.71 -8.56 1.73
CA TRP A 16 0.03 -8.32 2.99
C TRP A 16 -0.68 -6.96 3.03
N ALA A 17 -0.03 -5.90 2.53
CA ALA A 17 -0.66 -4.57 2.44
C ALA A 17 -1.91 -4.62 1.56
N ARG A 18 -1.85 -5.28 0.40
CA ARG A 18 -3.00 -5.44 -0.51
C ARG A 18 -4.16 -6.22 0.09
N ASP A 19 -3.85 -7.23 0.90
CA ASP A 19 -4.87 -8.10 1.51
C ASP A 19 -5.49 -7.50 2.79
N ASN A 20 -4.78 -6.61 3.49
CA ASN A 20 -5.17 -6.14 4.83
C ASN A 20 -5.44 -4.63 4.92
N TYR A 21 -4.87 -3.81 4.04
CA TYR A 21 -5.06 -2.37 4.06
C TYR A 21 -6.34 -1.97 3.32
N THR A 22 -7.19 -1.18 3.98
CA THR A 22 -8.33 -0.53 3.34
C THR A 22 -7.88 0.83 2.78
N PRO A 23 -8.18 1.15 1.51
CA PRO A 23 -7.81 2.44 0.93
C PRO A 23 -8.27 3.63 1.79
N TYR A 24 -7.38 4.61 1.97
CA TYR A 24 -7.53 5.82 2.79
C TYR A 24 -7.68 5.60 4.30
N ASP A 25 -7.52 4.36 4.79
CA ASP A 25 -7.40 4.11 6.22
C ASP A 25 -6.03 4.58 6.76
N ILE A 26 -5.89 4.64 8.08
CA ILE A 26 -4.69 5.13 8.76
C ILE A 26 -3.51 4.20 8.46
N ILE A 27 -2.49 4.73 7.79
CA ILE A 27 -1.22 4.04 7.60
C ILE A 27 -0.41 4.12 8.89
N SER A 28 -0.21 2.97 9.55
CA SER A 28 0.55 2.93 10.80
C SER A 28 2.03 3.20 10.56
N GLY A 29 2.59 4.18 11.30
CA GLY A 29 4.02 4.46 11.31
C GLY A 29 4.89 3.33 11.88
N MET A 30 4.28 2.30 12.49
CA MET A 30 4.98 1.10 12.94
C MET A 30 5.14 0.04 11.86
N TRP A 31 4.45 0.19 10.71
CA TRP A 31 4.58 -0.75 9.61
C TRP A 31 5.88 -0.54 8.84
N HIS A 32 6.33 -1.58 8.15
CA HIS A 32 7.53 -1.48 7.33
C HIS A 32 7.37 -0.44 6.21
N PRO A 33 8.43 0.32 5.86
CA PRO A 33 8.37 1.29 4.76
C PRO A 33 7.78 0.71 3.47
N VAL A 34 8.16 -0.53 3.11
CA VAL A 34 7.61 -1.26 1.96
C VAL A 34 6.08 -1.41 2.01
N VAL A 35 5.51 -1.65 3.20
CA VAL A 35 4.06 -1.72 3.40
C VAL A 35 3.44 -0.34 3.25
N GLN A 36 4.04 0.68 3.87
CA GLN A 36 3.57 2.07 3.78
C GLN A 36 3.56 2.58 2.33
N GLU A 37 4.61 2.27 1.57
CA GLU A 37 4.71 2.58 0.14
C GLU A 37 3.62 1.86 -0.66
N GLU A 38 3.32 0.61 -0.34
CA GLU A 38 2.26 -0.14 -1.01
C GLU A 38 0.86 0.40 -0.66
N CYS A 39 0.62 0.80 0.59
CA CYS A 39 -0.60 1.51 0.99
C CYS A 39 -0.78 2.82 0.20
N SER A 40 0.29 3.57 -0.02
CA SER A 40 0.27 4.80 -0.84
C SER A 40 -0.13 4.50 -2.29
N LYS A 41 0.39 3.41 -2.87
CA LYS A 41 0.00 2.96 -4.21
C LYS A 41 -1.47 2.55 -4.28
N ILE A 42 -1.96 1.82 -3.28
CA ILE A 42 -3.37 1.43 -3.18
C ILE A 42 -4.27 2.68 -3.18
N ASN A 43 -3.89 3.72 -2.46
CA ASN A 43 -4.63 5.00 -2.43
C ASN A 43 -4.60 5.70 -3.79
N HIS A 44 -3.46 5.70 -4.48
CA HIS A 44 -3.33 6.28 -5.81
C HIS A 44 -4.19 5.55 -6.84
N GLU A 45 -4.14 4.22 -6.87
CA GLU A 45 -4.96 3.41 -7.77
C GLU A 45 -6.46 3.56 -7.49
N GLN A 46 -6.83 3.77 -6.22
CA GLN A 46 -8.22 4.05 -5.87
C GLN A 46 -8.66 5.41 -6.39
N ASP A 47 -7.79 6.42 -6.34
CA ASP A 47 -8.03 7.74 -6.93
C ASP A 47 -8.24 7.63 -8.44
N GLU A 48 -7.36 6.89 -9.14
CA GLU A 48 -7.50 6.62 -10.58
C GLU A 48 -8.83 5.94 -10.91
N LYS A 49 -9.25 4.94 -10.12
CA LYS A 49 -10.56 4.29 -10.30
C LYS A 49 -11.72 5.26 -10.10
N VAL A 50 -11.65 6.11 -9.08
CA VAL A 50 -12.68 7.12 -8.81
C VAL A 50 -12.76 8.11 -9.98
N ASN A 51 -11.62 8.57 -10.50
CA ASN A 51 -11.56 9.50 -11.64
C ASN A 51 -12.17 8.89 -12.91
N VAL A 52 -11.90 7.60 -13.18
CA VAL A 52 -12.53 6.87 -14.30
C VAL A 52 -14.04 6.75 -14.13
N ILE A 53 -14.54 6.57 -12.90
CA ILE A 53 -15.99 6.46 -12.63
C ILE A 53 -16.68 7.81 -12.73
N LEU A 54 -16.03 8.89 -12.28
CA LEU A 54 -16.60 10.24 -12.28
C LEU A 54 -16.54 10.95 -13.64
N GLY A 55 -15.81 10.38 -14.62
CA GLY A 55 -15.90 10.77 -16.02
C GLY A 55 -15.48 12.22 -16.28
N GLU A 56 -14.30 12.60 -15.82
CA GLU A 56 -13.60 13.80 -16.31
C GLU A 56 -12.88 13.52 -17.64
#